data_AF-A0A2T6D7E1-F1
#
_entry.id   AF-A0A2T6D7E1-F1
#
_cell.length_a   1.000
_cell.length_b   1.000
_cell.length_c   1.000
_cell.angle_alpha   90.00
_cell.angle_beta   90.00
_cell.angle_gamma   90.00
#
_symmetry.space_group_name_H-M   'P 1'
#
loop_
_entity.id
_entity.type
_entity.pdbx_description
1 polymer ?
#
loop_
_entity_poly.entity_id
_entity_poly.type
_entity_poly.pdbx_seq_one_letter_code
_entity_poly.pdbx_strand_id
1 'polypeptide(L)'
;MVAGVRRVLFALGCLMALAGSLRAGGSVDLADIAPVLAQRPGLWEAFTSQLEVSPHGGGLRLGAPGIPLRGTRVPPYEFRAKLKGDPGPYNLKVIVKADFDFLDQQGNVTNDEMLAVGIRQKLVSLTLEIADPAPAK
;
A
#
# COMPACT_ATOMS: atom_id res chain seq x y z
N MET A 1 25.15 -15.40 47.35
CA MET A 1 25.02 -15.78 45.93
C MET A 1 23.66 -15.33 45.41
N VAL A 2 23.53 -14.10 44.89
CA VAL A 2 22.31 -13.66 44.17
C VAL A 2 22.74 -12.77 43.01
N ALA A 3 23.27 -13.38 41.95
CA ALA A 3 23.76 -12.68 40.77
C ALA A 3 23.22 -13.25 39.44
N GLY A 4 22.27 -14.19 39.49
CA GLY A 4 21.78 -14.91 38.30
C GLY A 4 20.46 -14.40 37.70
N VAL A 5 19.61 -13.74 38.48
CA VAL A 5 18.20 -13.51 38.07
C VAL A 5 18.02 -12.21 37.27
N ARG A 6 18.93 -11.24 37.41
CA ARG A 6 18.79 -9.89 36.82
C ARG A 6 19.11 -9.78 35.33
N ARG A 7 19.83 -10.75 34.76
CA ARG A 7 20.27 -10.70 33.35
C ARG A 7 19.25 -11.30 32.37
N VAL A 8 18.33 -12.13 32.84
CA VAL A 8 17.35 -12.80 31.98
C VAL A 8 16.15 -11.88 31.65
N LEU A 9 15.79 -10.95 32.55
CA LEU A 9 14.69 -10.02 32.29
C LEU A 9 15.01 -8.93 31.25
N PHE A 10 16.28 -8.58 31.03
CA PHE A 10 16.65 -7.57 30.04
C PHE A 10 16.62 -8.08 28.60
N ALA A 11 16.78 -9.39 28.38
CA ALA A 11 16.76 -9.98 27.04
C ALA A 11 15.33 -10.18 26.50
N LEU A 12 14.33 -10.29 27.37
CA LEU A 12 12.94 -10.52 26.97
C LEU A 12 12.19 -9.23 26.58
N GLY A 13 12.64 -8.06 27.07
CA GLY A 13 12.02 -6.77 26.78
C GLY A 13 12.29 -6.23 25.37
N CYS A 14 13.44 -6.54 24.79
CA CYS A 14 13.81 -6.04 23.45
C CYS A 14 13.10 -6.75 22.30
N LEU A 15 12.51 -7.94 22.52
CA LEU A 15 11.85 -8.70 21.45
C LEU A 15 10.41 -8.23 21.18
N MET A 16 9.79 -7.49 22.10
CA MET A 16 8.40 -7.01 21.94
C MET A 16 8.29 -5.65 21.24
N ALA A 17 9.40 -4.95 20.98
CA ALA A 17 9.39 -3.65 20.31
C ALA A 17 9.39 -3.73 18.76
N LEU A 18 9.50 -4.92 18.18
CA LEU A 18 9.42 -5.13 16.72
C LEU A 18 8.02 -5.49 16.20
N ALA A 19 6.96 -5.19 16.97
CA ALA A 19 5.60 -5.16 16.43
C ALA A 19 5.37 -3.91 15.56
N GLY A 20 6.32 -3.58 14.69
CA GLY A 20 5.99 -2.80 13.50
C GLY A 20 4.93 -3.59 12.78
N SER A 21 3.75 -3.00 12.60
CA SER A 21 2.64 -3.64 11.91
C SER A 21 3.13 -4.07 10.53
N LEU A 22 3.51 -5.34 10.39
CA LEU A 22 3.66 -6.04 9.13
C LEU A 22 2.26 -6.08 8.53
N ARG A 23 1.82 -4.94 7.99
CA ARG A 23 0.78 -4.90 6.97
C ARG A 23 1.35 -5.81 5.90
N ALA A 24 0.73 -6.96 5.72
CA ALA A 24 0.97 -7.83 4.59
C ALA A 24 0.53 -7.08 3.33
N GLY A 25 1.34 -6.09 2.94
CA GLY A 25 1.20 -5.32 1.72
C GLY A 25 1.40 -6.29 0.59
N GLY A 26 0.33 -6.53 -0.16
CA GLY A 26 0.46 -7.37 -1.32
C GLY A 26 0.91 -6.51 -2.49
N SER A 27 1.67 -7.11 -3.41
CA SER A 27 2.06 -6.45 -4.67
C SER A 27 0.81 -6.02 -5.43
N VAL A 28 0.89 -4.85 -6.05
CA VAL A 28 -0.09 -4.32 -7.02
C VAL A 28 0.68 -3.76 -8.20
N ASP A 29 0.18 -3.99 -9.41
CA ASP A 29 0.75 -3.38 -10.60
C ASP A 29 0.09 -2.03 -10.84
N LEU A 30 0.89 -1.07 -11.32
CA LEU A 30 0.40 0.28 -11.63
C LEU A 30 -0.72 0.24 -12.68
N ALA A 31 -0.69 -0.76 -13.57
CA ALA A 31 -1.72 -1.02 -14.56
C ALA A 31 -3.08 -1.40 -13.92
N ASP A 32 -3.07 -2.13 -12.79
CA ASP A 32 -4.30 -2.55 -12.10
C ASP A 32 -5.09 -1.36 -11.54
N ILE A 33 -4.38 -0.26 -11.24
CA ILE A 33 -4.97 0.97 -10.69
C ILE A 33 -5.11 2.08 -11.74
N ALA A 34 -4.80 1.80 -13.01
CA ALA A 34 -4.94 2.77 -14.09
C ALA A 34 -6.35 3.41 -14.16
N PRO A 35 -7.47 2.69 -13.92
CA PRO A 35 -8.79 3.31 -13.87
C PRO A 35 -8.94 4.36 -12.76
N VAL A 36 -8.23 4.21 -11.64
CA VAL A 36 -8.23 5.17 -10.53
C VAL A 36 -7.45 6.43 -10.92
N LEU A 37 -6.26 6.25 -11.51
CA LEU A 37 -5.41 7.35 -11.96
C LEU A 37 -6.06 8.15 -13.11
N ALA A 38 -6.78 7.46 -14.00
CA ALA A 38 -7.51 8.05 -15.12
C ALA A 38 -8.66 8.97 -14.68
N GLN A 39 -9.08 8.96 -13.41
CA GLN A 39 -10.07 9.91 -12.89
C GLN A 39 -9.54 11.35 -12.86
N ARG A 40 -8.22 11.54 -12.75
CA ARG A 40 -7.54 12.85 -12.75
C ARG A 40 -6.27 12.78 -13.60
N PRO A 41 -6.39 12.67 -14.93
CA PRO A 41 -5.25 12.39 -15.81
C PRO A 41 -4.16 13.47 -15.73
N GLY A 42 -4.53 14.76 -15.69
CA GLY A 42 -3.55 15.84 -15.58
C GLY A 42 -2.77 15.84 -14.26
N LEU A 43 -3.36 15.36 -13.16
CA LEU A 43 -2.65 15.22 -11.88
C LEU A 43 -1.63 14.07 -11.95
N TRP A 44 -2.01 12.96 -12.57
CA TRP A 44 -1.10 11.83 -12.77
C TRP A 44 0.03 12.17 -13.77
N GLU A 45 -0.27 12.93 -14.81
CA GLU A 45 0.71 13.45 -15.77
C GLU A 45 1.70 14.40 -15.10
N ALA A 46 1.24 15.28 -14.19
CA ALA A 46 2.14 16.14 -13.42
C ALA A 46 3.18 15.35 -12.63
N PHE A 47 2.80 14.21 -12.04
CA PHE A 47 3.75 13.31 -11.36
C PHE A 47 4.70 12.62 -12.35
N THR A 48 4.16 11.99 -13.40
CA THR A 48 4.96 11.17 -14.35
C THR A 48 5.80 11.97 -15.35
N SER A 49 5.54 13.27 -15.48
CA SER A 49 6.40 14.20 -16.21
C SER A 49 7.75 14.40 -15.51
N GLN A 50 7.76 14.37 -14.18
CA GLN A 50 8.95 14.62 -13.35
C GLN A 50 9.53 13.36 -12.71
N LEU A 51 8.71 12.31 -12.57
CA LEU A 51 9.08 11.10 -11.85
C LEU A 51 9.13 9.88 -12.78
N GLU A 52 10.10 9.01 -12.52
CA GLU A 52 10.06 7.62 -12.95
C GLU A 52 9.44 6.81 -11.80
N VAL A 53 8.21 6.30 -12.03
CA VAL A 53 7.46 5.54 -11.02
C VAL A 53 7.59 4.05 -11.32
N SER A 54 7.88 3.26 -10.29
CA SER A 54 8.00 1.80 -10.39
C SER A 54 6.65 1.23 -10.87
N PRO A 55 6.66 0.30 -11.84
CA PRO A 55 5.43 -0.35 -12.29
C PRO A 55 4.83 -1.26 -11.21
N HIS A 56 5.63 -1.65 -10.21
CA HIS A 56 5.19 -2.49 -9.10
C HIS A 56 5.18 -1.69 -7.80
N GLY A 57 4.09 -1.82 -7.04
CA GLY A 57 3.88 -1.16 -5.76
C GLY A 57 3.21 -2.09 -4.76
N GLY A 58 2.73 -1.51 -3.66
CA GLY A 58 1.97 -2.18 -2.63
C GLY A 58 0.55 -1.65 -2.52
N GLY A 59 -0.37 -2.51 -2.07
CA GLY A 59 -1.71 -2.13 -1.63
C GLY A 59 -2.16 -2.97 -0.45
N LEU A 60 -3.23 -2.54 0.22
CA LEU A 60 -3.85 -3.33 1.28
C LEU A 60 -4.52 -4.56 0.67
N ARG A 61 -4.26 -5.73 1.24
CA ARG A 61 -4.90 -6.99 0.82
C ARG A 61 -6.13 -7.26 1.68
N LEU A 62 -7.29 -7.43 1.05
CA LEU A 62 -8.47 -7.96 1.73
C LEU A 62 -8.21 -9.40 2.18
N GLY A 63 -8.24 -9.63 3.49
CA GLY A 63 -7.74 -10.86 4.11
C GLY A 63 -8.79 -11.77 4.72
N ALA A 64 -10.04 -11.32 4.85
CA ALA A 64 -11.07 -12.08 5.54
C ALA A 64 -11.35 -13.42 4.83
N PRO A 65 -11.41 -14.55 5.55
CA PRO A 65 -11.87 -15.81 4.98
C PRO A 65 -13.37 -15.73 4.68
N GLY A 66 -13.79 -16.28 3.55
CA GLY A 66 -15.22 -16.35 3.16
C GLY A 66 -15.76 -15.18 2.35
N ILE A 67 -15.06 -14.04 2.27
CA ILE A 67 -15.49 -12.93 1.39
C ILE A 67 -15.13 -13.25 -0.08
N PRO A 68 -16.01 -12.95 -1.05
CA PRO A 68 -15.72 -13.18 -2.47
C PRO A 68 -14.50 -12.41 -2.98
N LEU A 69 -14.29 -11.20 -2.44
CA LEU A 69 -13.18 -10.31 -2.82
C LEU A 69 -11.87 -10.59 -2.06
N ARG A 70 -11.73 -11.77 -1.47
CA ARG A 70 -10.52 -12.15 -0.73
C ARG A 70 -9.30 -12.08 -1.65
N GLY A 71 -8.24 -11.45 -1.18
CA GLY A 71 -7.00 -11.29 -1.94
C GLY A 71 -6.98 -10.08 -2.86
N THR A 72 -8.09 -9.37 -3.05
CA THR A 72 -8.13 -8.10 -3.80
C THR A 72 -7.26 -7.03 -3.13
N ARG A 73 -6.65 -6.16 -3.94
CA ARG A 73 -5.86 -5.01 -3.49
C ARG A 73 -6.72 -3.76 -3.44
N VAL A 74 -6.77 -3.12 -2.29
CA VAL A 74 -7.48 -1.86 -2.06
C VAL A 74 -6.52 -0.75 -1.66
N PRO A 75 -6.91 0.52 -1.87
CA PRO A 75 -6.12 1.68 -1.45
C PRO A 75 -5.83 1.68 0.07
N PRO A 76 -4.85 2.47 0.53
CA PRO A 76 -3.92 3.28 -0.27
C PRO A 76 -2.94 2.40 -1.05
N TYR A 77 -2.58 2.85 -2.25
CA TYR A 77 -1.53 2.22 -3.05
C TYR A 77 -0.23 3.01 -2.92
N GLU A 78 0.89 2.31 -2.81
CA GLU A 78 2.21 2.91 -2.63
C GLU A 78 3.16 2.41 -3.71
N PHE A 79 3.71 3.33 -4.49
CA PHE A 79 4.70 3.04 -5.53
C PHE A 79 5.99 3.74 -5.21
N ARG A 80 7.09 3.05 -5.40
CA ARG A 80 8.42 3.67 -5.37
C ARG A 80 8.59 4.58 -6.59
N ALA A 81 9.27 5.70 -6.42
CA ALA A 81 9.63 6.59 -7.51
C ALA A 81 11.04 7.17 -7.34
N LYS A 82 11.57 7.74 -8.42
CA LYS A 82 12.75 8.61 -8.44
C LYS A 82 12.52 9.76 -9.41
N LEU A 83 13.36 10.79 -9.35
CA LEU A 83 13.34 11.84 -10.37
C LEU A 83 13.71 11.26 -11.73
N LYS A 84 13.04 11.73 -12.78
CA LYS A 84 13.28 11.27 -14.14
C LYS A 84 14.69 11.66 -14.59
N GLY A 85 15.41 10.70 -15.15
CA GLY A 85 16.81 10.90 -15.56
C GLY A 85 17.83 10.81 -14.42
N ASP A 86 17.39 10.65 -13.16
CA ASP A 86 18.29 10.40 -12.04
C ASP A 86 18.78 8.94 -12.09
N PRO A 87 20.11 8.68 -12.13
CA PRO A 87 20.65 7.33 -12.00
C PRO A 87 20.52 6.76 -10.58
N GLY A 88 20.14 7.59 -9.60
CA GLY A 88 19.98 7.24 -8.20
C GLY A 88 18.86 6.23 -7.89
N PRO A 89 18.80 5.76 -6.63
CA PRO A 89 17.80 4.80 -6.19
C PRO A 89 16.40 5.40 -6.14
N TYR A 90 15.39 4.53 -6.10
CA TYR A 90 14.00 4.91 -5.87
C TYR A 90 13.76 5.33 -4.40
N ASN A 91 14.14 6.58 -4.09
CA ASN A 91 14.07 7.21 -2.77
C ASN A 91 12.81 8.07 -2.56
N LEU A 92 11.89 8.07 -3.52
CA LEU A 92 10.58 8.69 -3.38
C LEU A 92 9.50 7.61 -3.31
N LYS A 93 8.35 8.00 -2.76
CA LYS A 93 7.15 7.18 -2.72
C LYS A 93 5.95 8.01 -3.17
N VAL A 94 5.27 7.52 -4.19
CA VAL A 94 3.99 8.04 -4.65
C VAL A 94 2.89 7.25 -3.96
N ILE A 95 2.06 7.94 -3.19
CA ILE A 95 0.91 7.36 -2.49
C ILE A 95 -0.36 7.78 -3.21
N VAL A 96 -1.11 6.80 -3.69
CA VAL A 96 -2.43 6.95 -4.29
C VAL A 96 -3.46 6.63 -3.22
N LYS A 97 -4.07 7.66 -2.64
CA LYS A 97 -5.19 7.49 -1.71
C LYS A 97 -6.50 7.54 -2.50
N ALA A 98 -7.33 6.54 -2.30
CA ALA A 98 -8.68 6.50 -2.85
C ALA A 98 -9.62 5.93 -1.80
N ASP A 99 -10.84 6.44 -1.78
CA ASP A 99 -11.94 5.82 -1.06
C ASP A 99 -12.48 4.67 -1.91
N PHE A 100 -13.11 3.69 -1.26
CA PHE A 100 -13.73 2.58 -1.98
C PHE A 100 -15.03 2.13 -1.33
N ASP A 101 -15.97 1.76 -2.19
CA ASP A 101 -17.23 1.12 -1.82
C ASP A 101 -17.24 -0.33 -2.32
N PHE A 102 -17.86 -1.21 -1.56
CA PHE A 102 -18.18 -2.55 -2.02
C PHE A 102 -19.46 -2.54 -2.86
N LEU A 103 -19.48 -3.34 -3.92
CA LEU A 103 -20.62 -3.52 -4.82
C LEU A 103 -21.17 -4.93 -4.73
N ASP A 104 -22.48 -5.07 -4.58
CA ASP A 104 -23.19 -6.35 -4.69
C ASP A 104 -23.28 -6.86 -6.14
N GLN A 105 -23.92 -8.02 -6.35
CA GLN A 105 -24.10 -8.61 -7.69
C GLN A 105 -24.94 -7.74 -8.64
N GLN A 106 -25.77 -6.86 -8.10
CA GLN A 106 -26.62 -5.94 -8.84
C GLN A 106 -25.91 -4.60 -9.11
N GLY A 107 -24.71 -4.40 -8.57
CA GLY A 107 -23.92 -3.18 -8.69
C GLY A 107 -24.29 -2.08 -7.68
N ASN A 108 -25.10 -2.39 -6.66
CA ASN A 108 -25.42 -1.44 -5.59
C ASN A 108 -24.34 -1.43 -4.52
N VAL A 109 -24.23 -0.31 -3.80
CA VAL A 109 -23.34 -0.21 -2.65
C VAL A 109 -23.85 -1.10 -1.54
N THR A 110 -22.95 -1.90 -0.98
CA THR A 110 -23.22 -2.72 0.20
C THR A 110 -22.16 -2.51 1.27
N ASN A 111 -22.55 -2.65 2.53
CA ASN A 111 -21.62 -2.71 3.67
C ASN A 111 -21.33 -4.16 4.08
N ASP A 112 -21.98 -5.14 3.44
CA ASP A 112 -21.77 -6.56 3.67
C ASP A 112 -20.68 -7.08 2.72
N GLU A 113 -19.48 -7.28 3.26
CA GLU A 113 -18.33 -7.81 2.52
C GLU A 113 -18.56 -9.22 1.96
N MET A 114 -19.49 -10.00 2.54
CA MET A 114 -19.81 -11.35 2.07
C MET A 114 -20.64 -11.33 0.79
N LEU A 115 -21.40 -10.24 0.56
CA LEU A 115 -22.19 -10.04 -0.66
C LEU A 115 -21.44 -9.24 -1.73
N ALA A 116 -20.30 -8.67 -1.37
CA ALA A 116 -19.49 -7.84 -2.25
C ALA A 116 -18.81 -8.69 -3.34
N VAL A 117 -19.08 -8.39 -4.60
CA VAL A 117 -18.44 -9.00 -5.77
C VAL A 117 -17.61 -8.00 -6.59
N GLY A 118 -17.71 -6.71 -6.26
CA GLY A 118 -16.95 -5.65 -6.92
C GLY A 118 -16.52 -4.55 -5.96
N ILE A 119 -15.62 -3.71 -6.44
CA ILE A 119 -15.15 -2.52 -5.71
C ILE A 119 -15.22 -1.34 -6.66
N ARG A 120 -15.83 -0.24 -6.20
CA ARG A 120 -15.75 1.06 -6.86
C ARG A 120 -14.82 1.96 -6.08
N GLN A 121 -13.83 2.53 -6.76
CA GLN A 121 -12.84 3.38 -6.14
C GLN A 121 -12.98 4.82 -6.62
N LYS A 122 -12.70 5.78 -5.73
CA LYS A 122 -12.69 7.20 -6.03
C LYS A 122 -11.37 7.81 -5.56
N LEU A 123 -10.60 8.36 -6.49
CA LEU A 123 -9.34 9.02 -6.19
C LEU A 123 -9.57 10.21 -5.25
N VAL A 124 -8.88 10.20 -4.11
CA VAL A 124 -8.92 11.25 -3.10
C VAL A 124 -7.69 12.14 -3.21
N SER A 125 -6.50 11.55 -3.23
CA SER A 125 -5.25 12.31 -3.33
C SER A 125 -4.11 11.51 -3.94
N LEU A 126 -3.17 12.26 -4.53
CA LEU A 126 -1.83 11.79 -4.86
C LEU A 126 -0.83 12.54 -3.99
N THR A 127 0.02 11.81 -3.27
CA THR A 127 1.01 12.38 -2.35
C THR A 127 2.39 11.88 -2.72
N LEU A 128 3.38 12.76 -2.67
CA LEU A 128 4.79 12.40 -2.78
C LEU A 128 5.44 12.46 -1.40
N GLU A 129 6.10 11.38 -1.00
CA GLU A 129 6.86 11.30 0.24
C GLU A 129 8.32 10.94 -0.07
N ILE A 130 9.24 11.41 0.77
CA ILE A 130 10.60 10.88 0.81
C ILE A 130 10.52 9.49 1.47
N ALA A 131 11.14 8.51 0.84
CA ALA A 131 11.21 7.15 1.35
C ALA A 131 12.67 6.78 1.61
N ASP A 132 12.91 6.00 2.67
CA ASP A 132 14.23 5.43 2.89
C ASP A 132 14.66 4.66 1.64
N PRO A 133 15.91 4.82 1.17
CA PRO A 133 16.39 4.12 -0.01
C PRO A 133 16.13 2.62 0.18
N ALA A 134 15.58 1.98 -0.85
CA ALA A 134 15.41 0.54 -0.82
C ALA A 134 16.78 -0.11 -0.51
N PRO A 135 16.84 -1.12 0.37
CA PRO A 135 18.10 -1.79 0.66
C PRO A 135 18.73 -2.24 -0.66
N ALA A 136 20.02 -1.92 -0.84
CA ALA A 136 20.77 -2.39 -2.00
C ALA A 136 20.68 -3.93 -2.04
N LYS A 137 20.23 -4.47 -3.18
CA LYS A 137 20.23 -5.91 -3.43
C LYS A 137 21.65 -6.39 -3.71
#